data_AF-A0A357I0J8-F1
#
_entry.id   AF-A0A357I0J8-F1
#
_cell.length_a   1.000
_cell.length_b   1.000
_cell.length_c   1.000
_cell.angle_alpha   90.00
_cell.angle_beta   90.00
_cell.angle_gamma   90.00
#
_symmetry.space_group_name_H-M   'P 1'
#
loop_
_entity.id
_entity.type
_entity.pdbx_description
1 polymer ?
#
loop_
_entity_poly.entity_id
_entity_poly.type
_entity_poly.pdbx_seq_one_letter_code
_entity_poly.pdbx_strand_id
1 'polypeptide(L)'
;MSSLRLFFLCLCSLSALSGRSLDLTLPDLDLSAAAGGSAWIALDVGAGPGSTVIQVDAERRAFLAFQADLVLHLDQTGLQKAFQYTDYQWQSVALDDMRLSFSGEQATLLSLPVSREIDRVRAVQWFRVADSGTIAPDENYMTRRPQEVYLPTYYVPDDSGALQRRGRYGELDARPVIYQMLPRLFGNENETRKLNGTLTENGSGKFSDLSESVLAGLRSDGFSHIWLTGLLQQATSTDYSQVGQAADDPDLLKGIAGSPYAIRDYFDVSPDYADVPANRLQEFKALTAR
;
A
#
# COMPACT_ATOMS: atom_id res chain seq x y z
N MET A 1 0.82 72.12 -26.53
CA MET A 1 1.11 70.73 -26.94
C MET A 1 1.20 69.89 -25.67
N SER A 2 0.14 69.16 -25.34
CA SER A 2 0.12 68.17 -24.24
C SER A 2 -0.70 66.99 -24.75
N SER A 3 -0.05 65.84 -24.88
CA SER A 3 -0.54 64.65 -25.56
C SER A 3 -1.37 63.80 -24.60
N LEU A 4 -2.66 63.65 -24.91
CA LEU A 4 -3.57 62.71 -24.25
C LEU A 4 -3.19 61.28 -24.66
N ARG A 5 -2.76 60.43 -23.72
CA ARG A 5 -2.50 59.00 -23.97
C ARG A 5 -3.74 58.19 -23.64
N LEU A 6 -4.36 57.62 -24.68
CA LEU A 6 -5.42 56.62 -24.58
C LEU A 6 -4.82 55.29 -24.08
N PHE A 7 -5.30 54.77 -22.95
CA PHE A 7 -4.98 53.42 -22.49
C PHE A 7 -5.99 52.44 -23.13
N PHE A 8 -5.50 51.58 -24.03
CA PHE A 8 -6.26 50.44 -24.54
C PHE A 8 -6.27 49.35 -23.46
N LEU A 9 -7.40 49.11 -22.81
CA LEU A 9 -7.61 47.90 -22.01
C LEU A 9 -7.82 46.73 -22.96
N CYS A 10 -6.79 45.90 -23.11
CA CYS A 10 -6.92 44.59 -23.73
C CYS A 10 -7.59 43.66 -22.73
N LEU A 11 -8.91 43.48 -22.81
CA LEU A 11 -9.60 42.38 -22.14
C LEU A 11 -9.16 41.08 -22.83
N CYS A 12 -8.14 40.43 -22.28
CA CYS A 12 -7.89 39.03 -22.58
C CYS A 12 -9.00 38.22 -21.91
N SER A 13 -9.99 37.80 -22.69
CA SER A 13 -10.91 36.73 -22.31
C SER A 13 -10.08 35.50 -21.93
N LEU A 14 -10.17 35.05 -20.67
CA LEU A 14 -9.72 33.71 -20.28
C LEU A 14 -10.55 32.70 -21.06
N SER A 15 -10.07 32.31 -22.24
CA SER A 15 -10.46 31.05 -22.85
C SER A 15 -10.02 29.95 -21.89
N ALA A 16 -11.00 29.20 -21.37
CA ALA A 16 -10.81 28.06 -20.50
C ALA A 16 -9.66 27.18 -21.00
N LEU A 17 -8.58 27.05 -20.22
CA LEU A 17 -7.75 25.86 -20.33
C LEU A 17 -8.68 24.70 -19.97
N SER A 18 -9.07 23.88 -20.95
CA SER A 18 -9.64 22.57 -20.65
C SER A 18 -8.61 21.84 -19.78
N GLY A 19 -8.90 21.68 -18.50
CA GLY A 19 -8.06 20.90 -17.60
C GLY A 19 -7.80 19.53 -18.22
N ARG A 20 -6.58 19.02 -18.08
CA ARG A 20 -6.30 17.63 -18.46
C ARG A 20 -7.21 16.74 -17.61
N SER A 21 -7.91 15.80 -18.24
CA SER A 21 -8.68 14.77 -17.56
C SER A 21 -7.95 13.44 -17.63
N LEU A 22 -8.15 12.62 -16.60
CA LEU A 22 -7.83 11.21 -16.60
C LEU A 22 -9.10 10.43 -16.86
N ASP A 23 -9.11 9.66 -17.93
CA ASP A 23 -10.28 8.90 -18.37
C ASP A 23 -10.07 7.41 -18.07
N LEU A 24 -11.05 6.81 -17.41
CA LEU A 24 -11.06 5.40 -17.00
C LEU A 24 -12.33 4.73 -17.53
N THR A 25 -12.15 3.75 -18.41
CA THR A 25 -13.27 2.92 -18.89
C THR A 25 -13.64 1.91 -17.81
N LEU A 26 -14.90 1.91 -17.39
CA LEU A 26 -15.43 0.97 -16.39
C LEU A 26 -16.29 -0.07 -17.11
N PRO A 27 -15.84 -1.33 -17.23
CA PRO A 27 -16.70 -2.40 -17.71
C PRO A 27 -17.72 -2.78 -16.63
N ASP A 28 -18.94 -3.09 -17.02
CA ASP A 28 -19.91 -3.84 -16.19
C ASP A 28 -20.41 -3.16 -14.90
N LEU A 29 -20.35 -1.82 -14.77
CA LEU A 29 -21.06 -1.12 -13.69
C LEU A 29 -22.51 -0.80 -14.14
N ASP A 30 -23.37 -1.80 -14.04
CA ASP A 30 -24.79 -1.70 -14.35
C ASP A 30 -25.61 -1.22 -13.13
N LEU A 31 -26.26 -0.05 -13.25
CA LEU A 31 -27.11 0.53 -12.22
C LEU A 31 -28.60 0.16 -12.39
N SER A 32 -28.98 -0.54 -13.46
CA SER A 32 -30.36 -0.86 -13.83
C SER A 32 -31.06 -1.78 -12.84
N ALA A 33 -30.37 -2.83 -12.38
CA ALA A 33 -30.98 -3.88 -11.56
C ALA A 33 -31.22 -3.48 -10.10
N ALA A 34 -31.13 -2.18 -9.79
CA ALA A 34 -31.23 -1.64 -8.45
C ALA A 34 -32.28 -0.53 -8.45
N ALA A 35 -33.57 -0.87 -8.56
CA ALA A 35 -34.64 0.09 -8.31
C ALA A 35 -34.51 0.59 -6.86
N GLY A 36 -33.82 1.71 -6.61
CA GLY A 36 -33.47 2.21 -5.27
C GLY A 36 -32.02 1.99 -4.82
N GLY A 37 -31.21 1.26 -5.59
CA GLY A 37 -29.83 0.93 -5.20
C GLY A 37 -28.83 2.01 -5.55
N SER A 38 -27.70 2.01 -4.83
CA SER A 38 -26.57 2.91 -5.08
C SER A 38 -25.31 2.12 -5.36
N ALA A 39 -24.29 2.76 -5.90
CA ALA A 39 -22.99 2.16 -6.11
C ALA A 39 -21.88 3.05 -5.56
N TRP A 40 -20.75 2.42 -5.32
CA TRP A 40 -19.52 3.06 -4.88
C TRP A 40 -18.41 2.69 -5.85
N ILE A 41 -17.57 3.66 -6.21
CA ILE A 41 -16.34 3.47 -6.96
C ILE A 41 -15.19 3.96 -6.09
N ALA A 42 -14.23 3.09 -5.81
CA ALA A 42 -13.06 3.39 -5.01
C ALA A 42 -11.81 3.32 -5.88
N LEU A 43 -10.95 4.33 -5.78
CA LEU A 43 -9.82 4.55 -6.67
C LEU A 43 -8.56 4.80 -5.84
N ASP A 44 -7.50 4.06 -6.15
CA ASP A 44 -6.13 4.38 -5.75
C ASP A 44 -5.60 5.41 -6.75
N VAL A 45 -5.48 6.65 -6.28
CA VAL A 45 -5.00 7.78 -7.08
C VAL A 45 -3.77 8.45 -6.47
N GLY A 46 -3.39 8.04 -5.25
CA GLY A 46 -2.18 8.42 -4.54
C GLY A 46 -1.07 7.38 -4.67
N ALA A 47 0.04 7.55 -3.95
CA ALA A 47 1.19 6.65 -4.02
C ALA A 47 1.33 5.75 -2.78
N GLY A 48 0.35 5.77 -1.87
CA GLY A 48 0.43 5.08 -0.58
C GLY A 48 0.04 3.61 -0.70
N PRO A 49 0.79 2.68 -0.08
CA PRO A 49 0.31 1.31 0.09
C PRO A 49 -0.75 1.26 1.21
N GLY A 50 -1.63 0.25 1.18
CA GLY A 50 -2.57 0.03 2.28
C GLY A 50 -3.83 -0.72 1.90
N SER A 51 -4.84 -0.57 2.74
CA SER A 51 -6.18 -1.13 2.58
C SER A 51 -7.21 -0.14 3.11
N THR A 52 -8.33 0.00 2.42
CA THR A 52 -9.36 0.97 2.78
C THR A 52 -10.59 0.33 3.41
N VAL A 53 -11.19 1.03 4.36
CA VAL A 53 -12.56 0.77 4.83
C VAL A 53 -13.47 1.89 4.33
N ILE A 54 -14.49 1.53 3.57
CA ILE A 54 -15.56 2.44 3.15
C ILE A 54 -16.74 2.21 4.08
N GLN A 55 -17.13 3.27 4.80
CA GLN A 55 -18.34 3.24 5.61
C GLN A 55 -19.52 3.67 4.75
N VAL A 56 -20.40 2.72 4.40
CA VAL A 56 -21.57 2.94 3.55
C VAL A 56 -22.64 3.71 4.33
N ASP A 57 -22.78 3.41 5.62
CA ASP A 57 -23.65 4.10 6.59
C ASP A 57 -23.23 3.78 8.03
N ALA A 58 -24.06 4.12 9.02
CA ALA A 58 -23.77 3.91 10.44
C ALA A 58 -23.41 2.46 10.82
N GLU A 59 -23.95 1.47 10.11
CA GLU A 59 -23.82 0.05 10.47
C GLU A 59 -22.97 -0.74 9.47
N ARG A 60 -22.94 -0.34 8.20
CA ARG A 60 -22.39 -1.14 7.11
C ARG A 60 -21.06 -0.65 6.57
N ARG A 61 -20.15 -1.58 6.28
CA ARG A 61 -18.78 -1.30 5.84
C ARG A 61 -18.31 -2.26 4.75
N ALA A 62 -17.58 -1.72 3.78
CA ALA A 62 -16.83 -2.48 2.78
C ALA A 62 -15.33 -2.35 3.04
N PHE A 63 -14.63 -3.48 3.05
CA PHE A 63 -13.18 -3.55 3.22
C PHE A 63 -12.54 -3.85 1.86
N LEU A 64 -11.63 -2.98 1.42
CA LEU A 64 -10.93 -3.10 0.14
C LEU A 64 -9.53 -3.68 0.35
N ALA A 65 -9.06 -4.43 -0.64
CA ALA A 65 -7.72 -5.02 -0.63
C ALA A 65 -6.59 -4.04 -1.01
N PHE A 66 -6.91 -2.78 -1.25
CA PHE A 66 -5.96 -1.72 -1.62
C PHE A 66 -6.31 -0.39 -0.94
N GLN A 67 -5.38 0.56 -0.93
CA GLN A 67 -5.57 1.92 -0.44
C GLN A 67 -6.31 2.73 -1.51
N ALA A 68 -7.57 3.07 -1.27
CA ALA A 68 -8.29 4.06 -2.05
C ALA A 68 -8.04 5.45 -1.48
N ASP A 69 -7.77 6.41 -2.36
CA ASP A 69 -7.58 7.82 -2.04
C ASP A 69 -8.74 8.68 -2.53
N LEU A 70 -9.54 8.18 -3.47
CA LEU A 70 -10.76 8.81 -3.95
C LEU A 70 -11.90 7.79 -3.96
N VAL A 71 -13.04 8.16 -3.41
CA VAL A 71 -14.25 7.34 -3.36
C VAL A 71 -15.42 8.15 -3.88
N LEU A 72 -16.13 7.59 -4.85
CA LEU A 72 -17.30 8.17 -5.48
C LEU A 72 -18.53 7.37 -5.08
N HIS A 73 -19.59 8.07 -4.70
CA HIS A 73 -20.92 7.50 -4.47
C HIS A 73 -21.85 7.97 -5.56
N LEU A 74 -22.62 7.05 -6.12
CA LEU A 74 -23.52 7.31 -7.22
C LEU A 74 -24.84 6.56 -7.06
N ASP A 75 -25.87 7.08 -7.70
CA ASP A 75 -27.18 6.45 -7.84
C ASP A 75 -27.62 6.48 -9.31
N GLN A 76 -28.88 6.15 -9.57
CA GLN A 76 -29.45 6.14 -10.92
C GLN A 76 -29.43 7.51 -11.63
N THR A 77 -29.29 8.61 -10.87
CA THR A 77 -29.22 9.97 -11.42
C THR A 77 -27.79 10.44 -11.69
N GLY A 78 -26.79 9.64 -11.30
CA GLY A 78 -25.36 9.89 -11.55
C GLY A 78 -24.55 10.03 -10.26
N LEU A 79 -23.42 10.74 -10.35
CA LEU A 79 -22.53 11.01 -9.22
C LEU A 79 -23.22 11.89 -8.17
N GLN A 80 -23.25 11.43 -6.93
CA GLN A 80 -23.89 12.13 -5.81
C GLN A 80 -22.89 12.73 -4.84
N LYS A 81 -21.81 12.01 -4.53
CA LYS A 81 -20.78 12.45 -3.59
C LYS A 81 -19.41 11.96 -4.02
N ALA A 82 -18.39 12.73 -3.68
CA ALA A 82 -17.00 12.33 -3.78
C ALA A 82 -16.30 12.59 -2.44
N PHE A 83 -15.43 11.68 -2.06
CA PHE A 83 -14.62 11.76 -0.85
C PHE A 83 -13.17 11.50 -1.19
N GLN A 84 -12.28 12.35 -0.73
CA GLN A 84 -10.84 12.18 -0.87
C GLN A 84 -10.21 11.86 0.48
N TYR A 85 -9.26 10.93 0.51
CA TYR A 85 -8.52 10.57 1.72
C TYR A 85 -7.28 11.45 1.85
N THR A 86 -7.33 12.41 2.77
CA THR A 86 -6.23 13.35 3.03
C THR A 86 -6.10 13.56 4.53
N ASP A 87 -4.86 13.77 5.00
CA ASP A 87 -4.58 13.96 6.43
C ASP A 87 -5.16 12.86 7.33
N TYR A 88 -5.07 11.61 6.85
CA TYR A 88 -5.55 10.40 7.52
C TYR A 88 -7.07 10.32 7.73
N GLN A 89 -7.87 11.13 7.02
CA GLN A 89 -9.33 11.16 7.13
C GLN A 89 -10.02 11.34 5.76
N TRP A 90 -11.28 10.90 5.66
CA TRP A 90 -12.12 11.15 4.49
C TRP A 90 -12.69 12.58 4.52
N GLN A 91 -12.47 13.33 3.45
CA GLN A 91 -13.00 14.68 3.28
C GLN A 91 -13.92 14.72 2.05
N SER A 92 -15.09 15.37 2.18
CA SER A 92 -15.98 15.56 1.03
C SER A 92 -15.35 16.54 0.04
N VAL A 93 -15.37 16.22 -1.25
CA VAL A 93 -14.86 17.06 -2.32
C VAL A 93 -15.96 17.38 -3.34
N ALA A 94 -15.80 18.49 -4.07
CA ALA A 94 -16.74 18.91 -5.10
C ALA A 94 -16.72 17.97 -6.32
N LEU A 95 -17.86 17.87 -7.00
CA LEU A 95 -18.04 17.02 -8.18
C LEU A 95 -17.81 17.74 -9.51
N ASP A 96 -17.65 19.06 -9.52
CA ASP A 96 -17.77 19.91 -10.71
C ASP A 96 -16.85 19.48 -11.88
N ASP A 97 -15.69 18.92 -11.56
CA ASP A 97 -14.69 18.45 -12.53
C ASP A 97 -14.67 16.92 -12.72
N MET A 98 -15.57 16.18 -12.05
CA MET A 98 -15.71 14.73 -12.17
C MET A 98 -16.93 14.40 -13.02
N ARG A 99 -16.77 13.53 -14.02
CA ARG A 99 -17.86 13.16 -14.92
C ARG A 99 -17.94 11.65 -15.06
N LEU A 100 -19.16 11.14 -15.04
CA LEU A 100 -19.45 9.74 -15.32
C LEU A 100 -20.39 9.68 -16.52
N SER A 101 -19.93 9.06 -17.60
CA SER A 101 -20.74 8.84 -18.80
C SER A 101 -21.41 7.47 -18.75
N PHE A 102 -22.61 7.41 -19.32
CA PHE A 102 -23.42 6.19 -19.37
C PHE A 102 -23.73 5.80 -20.81
N SER A 103 -23.75 4.49 -21.07
CA SER A 103 -24.32 3.90 -22.29
C SER A 103 -25.53 3.06 -21.89
N GLY A 104 -26.72 3.64 -22.01
CA GLY A 104 -27.92 3.06 -21.37
C GLY A 104 -27.80 3.19 -19.86
N GLU A 105 -27.88 2.07 -19.15
CA GLU A 105 -27.83 2.01 -17.67
C GLU A 105 -26.45 1.58 -17.13
N GLN A 106 -25.47 1.39 -18.03
CA GLN A 106 -24.09 1.04 -17.69
C GLN A 106 -23.21 2.28 -17.66
N ALA A 107 -22.50 2.50 -16.55
CA ALA A 107 -21.45 3.51 -16.50
C ALA A 107 -20.26 3.02 -17.33
N THR A 108 -19.81 3.83 -18.29
CA THR A 108 -18.79 3.42 -19.27
C THR A 108 -17.49 4.18 -19.15
N LEU A 109 -17.52 5.46 -18.77
CA LEU A 109 -16.34 6.31 -18.73
C LEU A 109 -16.38 7.24 -17.53
N LEU A 110 -15.40 7.10 -16.65
CA LEU A 110 -15.13 8.03 -15.54
C LEU A 110 -14.02 8.98 -15.96
N SER A 111 -14.30 10.29 -15.97
CA SER A 111 -13.32 11.35 -16.19
C SER A 111 -13.05 12.08 -14.88
N LEU A 112 -11.77 12.13 -14.49
CA LEU A 112 -11.30 12.79 -13.27
C LEU A 112 -10.40 14.00 -13.61
N PRO A 113 -10.38 15.05 -12.77
CA PRO A 113 -9.42 16.14 -12.96
C PRO A 113 -8.00 15.66 -12.65
N VAL A 114 -7.03 16.02 -13.50
CA VAL A 114 -5.62 15.79 -13.18
C VAL A 114 -5.15 16.85 -12.18
N SER A 115 -4.65 16.40 -11.03
CA SER A 115 -4.07 17.25 -9.99
C SER A 115 -2.78 16.62 -9.44
N ARG A 116 -2.18 17.22 -8.40
CA ARG A 116 -1.03 16.62 -7.72
C ARG A 116 -1.43 15.35 -6.95
N GLU A 117 -2.66 15.33 -6.47
CA GLU A 117 -3.27 14.26 -5.67
C GLU A 117 -3.94 13.19 -6.54
N ILE A 118 -4.27 13.52 -7.79
CA ILE A 118 -4.86 12.63 -8.79
C ILE A 118 -3.96 12.67 -10.03
N ASP A 119 -2.91 11.85 -10.04
CA ASP A 119 -1.95 11.78 -11.14
C ASP A 119 -2.26 10.66 -12.14
N ARG A 120 -2.72 9.52 -11.63
CA ARG A 120 -3.17 8.34 -12.38
C ARG A 120 -4.06 7.47 -11.50
N VAL A 121 -4.78 6.52 -12.10
CA VAL A 121 -5.49 5.46 -11.38
C VAL A 121 -4.58 4.24 -11.33
N ARG A 122 -4.19 3.81 -10.14
CA ARG A 122 -3.35 2.61 -9.91
C ARG A 122 -4.20 1.37 -9.67
N ALA A 123 -5.35 1.55 -9.04
CA ALA A 123 -6.33 0.50 -8.78
C ALA A 123 -7.73 1.10 -8.73
N VAL A 124 -8.73 0.29 -9.10
CA VAL A 124 -10.13 0.62 -8.97
C VAL A 124 -10.93 -0.60 -8.51
N GLN A 125 -11.92 -0.36 -7.66
CA GLN A 125 -12.96 -1.34 -7.36
C GLN A 125 -14.29 -0.62 -7.26
N TRP A 126 -15.35 -1.28 -7.72
CA TRP A 126 -16.72 -0.80 -7.55
C TRP A 126 -17.59 -1.88 -6.93
N PHE A 127 -18.65 -1.46 -6.27
CA PHE A 127 -19.65 -2.37 -5.74
C PHE A 127 -21.01 -1.68 -5.62
N ARG A 128 -22.06 -2.48 -5.74
CA ARG A 128 -23.43 -2.04 -5.53
C ARG A 128 -23.86 -2.21 -4.07
N VAL A 129 -24.85 -1.44 -3.69
CA VAL A 129 -25.58 -1.58 -2.43
C VAL A 129 -27.06 -1.74 -2.80
N ALA A 130 -27.63 -2.89 -2.47
CA ALA A 130 -29.05 -3.17 -2.69
C ALA A 130 -29.93 -2.34 -1.72
N ASP A 131 -31.23 -2.24 -2.03
CA ASP A 131 -32.23 -1.60 -1.17
C ASP A 131 -32.34 -2.21 0.23
N SER A 132 -32.16 -3.54 0.32
CA SER A 132 -32.05 -4.26 1.60
C SER A 132 -30.86 -3.80 2.43
N GLY A 133 -29.92 -3.13 1.77
CA GLY A 133 -28.68 -2.66 2.30
C GLY A 133 -27.50 -3.60 2.11
N THR A 134 -27.69 -4.74 1.47
CA THR A 134 -26.64 -5.70 1.16
C THR A 134 -25.57 -5.06 0.27
N ILE A 135 -24.31 -5.12 0.69
CA ILE A 135 -23.16 -4.65 -0.10
C ILE A 135 -22.69 -5.79 -1.02
N ALA A 136 -22.45 -5.47 -2.29
CA ALA A 136 -22.04 -6.40 -3.35
C ALA A 136 -22.97 -7.63 -3.46
N PRO A 137 -24.29 -7.43 -3.70
CA PRO A 137 -25.28 -8.50 -3.68
C PRO A 137 -25.07 -9.59 -4.75
N ASP A 138 -24.39 -9.25 -5.84
CA ASP A 138 -24.13 -10.15 -6.97
C ASP A 138 -22.92 -11.06 -6.72
N GLU A 139 -22.22 -10.86 -5.61
CA GLU A 139 -20.96 -11.54 -5.29
C GLU A 139 -21.09 -12.37 -4.01
N ASN A 140 -20.48 -13.55 -4.01
CA ASN A 140 -20.48 -14.43 -2.84
C ASN A 140 -19.18 -14.27 -2.03
N TYR A 141 -19.06 -13.12 -1.35
CA TYR A 141 -17.89 -12.83 -0.51
C TYR A 141 -18.04 -13.39 0.91
N MET A 142 -16.92 -13.81 1.49
CA MET A 142 -16.88 -14.19 2.90
C MET A 142 -17.07 -12.95 3.79
N THR A 143 -18.12 -12.97 4.61
CA THR A 143 -18.42 -11.92 5.58
C THR A 143 -18.10 -12.40 6.99
N ARG A 144 -17.36 -11.61 7.79
CA ARG A 144 -17.18 -11.90 9.24
C ARG A 144 -18.42 -11.51 10.05
N ARG A 145 -19.12 -10.46 9.63
CA ARG A 145 -20.36 -9.95 10.22
C ARG A 145 -21.36 -9.65 9.10
N PRO A 146 -22.68 -9.78 9.33
CA PRO A 146 -23.67 -9.55 8.28
C PRO A 146 -23.61 -8.16 7.63
N GLN A 147 -23.15 -7.14 8.35
CA GLN A 147 -23.05 -5.75 7.90
C GLN A 147 -21.70 -5.41 7.24
N GLU A 148 -20.76 -6.36 7.19
CA GLU A 148 -19.40 -6.13 6.72
C GLU A 148 -19.08 -7.06 5.55
N VAL A 149 -18.60 -6.49 4.44
CA VAL A 149 -18.10 -7.27 3.30
C VAL A 149 -16.62 -6.99 3.05
N TYR A 150 -15.87 -8.03 2.76
CA TYR A 150 -14.49 -7.90 2.27
C TYR A 150 -14.47 -8.12 0.77
N LEU A 151 -13.92 -7.15 0.03
CA LEU A 151 -13.76 -7.17 -1.41
C LEU A 151 -12.29 -7.47 -1.73
N PRO A 152 -11.91 -8.75 -1.91
CA PRO A 152 -10.51 -9.17 -2.09
C PRO A 152 -9.93 -8.88 -3.46
N THR A 153 -10.80 -8.58 -4.43
CA THR A 153 -10.38 -8.31 -5.80
C THR A 153 -10.50 -6.82 -6.10
N TYR A 154 -9.76 -6.38 -7.10
CA TYR A 154 -9.78 -5.03 -7.65
C TYR A 154 -9.26 -5.10 -9.09
N TYR A 155 -9.26 -3.98 -9.78
CA TYR A 155 -8.76 -3.87 -11.14
C TYR A 155 -7.61 -2.88 -11.20
N VAL A 156 -6.58 -3.23 -11.98
CA VAL A 156 -5.41 -2.37 -12.25
C VAL A 156 -5.44 -2.00 -13.73
N PRO A 157 -5.42 -0.71 -14.09
CA PRO A 157 -5.26 -0.30 -15.49
C PRO A 157 -3.86 -0.69 -15.99
N ASP A 158 -3.79 -1.30 -17.18
CA ASP A 158 -2.52 -1.47 -17.89
C ASP A 158 -2.15 -0.24 -18.75
N ASP A 159 -1.03 -0.33 -19.47
CA ASP A 159 -0.53 0.78 -20.30
C ASP A 159 -1.50 1.19 -21.42
N SER A 160 -2.45 0.32 -21.80
CA SER A 160 -3.50 0.63 -22.77
C SER A 160 -4.77 1.20 -22.12
N GLY A 161 -4.83 1.25 -20.78
CA GLY A 161 -6.01 1.61 -20.00
C GLY A 161 -6.99 0.46 -19.81
N ALA A 162 -6.66 -0.76 -20.25
CA ALA A 162 -7.50 -1.92 -20.02
C ALA A 162 -7.40 -2.40 -18.56
N LEU A 163 -8.53 -2.75 -17.97
CA LEU A 163 -8.60 -3.17 -16.57
C LEU A 163 -8.25 -4.65 -16.39
N GLN A 164 -7.19 -4.92 -15.66
CA GLN A 164 -6.77 -6.27 -15.29
C GLN A 164 -7.21 -6.60 -13.87
N ARG A 165 -8.00 -7.66 -13.70
CA ARG A 165 -8.47 -8.10 -12.39
C ARG A 165 -7.32 -8.69 -11.56
N ARG A 166 -7.17 -8.24 -10.32
CA ARG A 166 -6.14 -8.61 -9.35
C ARG A 166 -6.75 -9.03 -8.03
N GLY A 167 -6.00 -9.83 -7.28
CA GLY A 167 -6.34 -10.23 -5.91
C GLY A 167 -5.51 -9.45 -4.89
N ARG A 168 -5.81 -9.66 -3.60
CA ARG A 168 -5.12 -9.01 -2.47
C ARG A 168 -3.58 -9.03 -2.56
N TYR A 169 -3.01 -10.09 -3.12
CA TYR A 169 -1.55 -10.28 -3.21
C TYR A 169 -1.05 -10.23 -4.66
N GLY A 170 -1.74 -9.49 -5.53
CA GLY A 170 -1.41 -9.36 -6.95
C GLY A 170 -2.24 -10.30 -7.82
N GLU A 171 -1.77 -11.53 -8.05
CA GLU A 171 -2.53 -12.51 -8.83
C GLU A 171 -3.80 -12.97 -8.08
N LEU A 172 -4.86 -13.32 -8.82
CA LEU A 172 -6.18 -13.68 -8.26
C LEU A 172 -6.11 -14.80 -7.23
N ASP A 173 -5.33 -15.85 -7.52
CA ASP A 173 -5.18 -17.03 -6.69
C ASP A 173 -3.87 -17.03 -5.88
N ALA A 174 -3.20 -15.88 -5.77
CA ALA A 174 -1.95 -15.76 -5.04
C ALA A 174 -2.13 -16.16 -3.56
N ARG A 175 -1.31 -17.10 -3.10
CA ARG A 175 -1.27 -17.57 -1.71
C ARG A 175 0.16 -17.43 -1.18
N PRO A 176 0.47 -16.35 -0.44
CA PRO A 176 1.79 -16.18 0.14
C PRO A 176 2.15 -17.35 1.06
N VAL A 177 3.23 -18.04 0.72
CA VAL A 177 3.92 -19.00 1.59
C VAL A 177 5.17 -18.31 2.12
N ILE A 178 5.26 -18.17 3.45
CA ILE A 178 6.27 -17.36 4.13
C ILE A 178 7.28 -18.27 4.82
N TYR A 179 8.57 -18.10 4.50
CA TYR A 179 9.66 -18.68 5.29
C TYR A 179 10.07 -17.71 6.39
N GLN A 180 9.74 -18.02 7.64
CA GLN A 180 10.14 -17.21 8.79
C GLN A 180 11.51 -17.65 9.30
N MET A 181 12.42 -16.70 9.52
CA MET A 181 13.73 -16.98 10.09
C MET A 181 14.24 -15.86 10.99
N LEU A 182 15.23 -16.20 11.82
CA LEU A 182 16.01 -15.27 12.61
C LEU A 182 17.42 -15.16 11.99
N PRO A 183 17.82 -14.00 11.42
CA PRO A 183 19.13 -13.82 10.77
C PRO A 183 20.30 -14.19 11.66
N ARG A 184 20.19 -14.01 12.98
CA ARG A 184 21.21 -14.43 13.95
C ARG A 184 21.57 -15.91 13.86
N LEU A 185 20.59 -16.77 13.57
CA LEU A 185 20.75 -18.22 13.58
C LEU A 185 20.99 -18.80 12.19
N PHE A 186 20.33 -18.23 11.18
CA PHE A 186 20.44 -18.71 9.81
C PHE A 186 21.85 -18.44 9.27
N GLY A 187 22.53 -19.46 8.76
CA GLY A 187 23.90 -19.33 8.23
C GLY A 187 25.01 -19.34 9.29
N ASN A 188 24.69 -19.28 10.59
CA ASN A 188 25.69 -19.41 11.62
C ASN A 188 26.14 -20.87 11.79
N GLU A 189 27.31 -21.21 11.27
CA GLU A 189 27.90 -22.55 11.38
C GLU A 189 28.61 -22.80 12.74
N ASN A 190 28.72 -21.80 13.61
CA ASN A 190 29.35 -21.97 14.92
C ASN A 190 28.45 -22.76 15.89
N GLU A 191 28.89 -23.95 16.28
CA GLU A 191 28.14 -24.86 17.16
C GLU A 191 28.39 -24.68 18.67
N THR A 192 29.18 -23.67 19.09
CA THR A 192 29.60 -23.48 20.50
C THR A 192 28.43 -23.37 21.47
N ARG A 193 27.36 -22.63 21.09
CA ARG A 193 26.10 -22.50 21.86
C ARG A 193 26.30 -22.14 23.34
N LYS A 194 27.30 -21.31 23.67
CA LYS A 194 27.58 -20.87 25.03
C LYS A 194 26.41 -20.05 25.57
N LEU A 195 25.84 -20.48 26.69
CA LEU A 195 24.78 -19.74 27.37
C LEU A 195 25.28 -18.34 27.72
N ASN A 196 24.51 -17.32 27.30
CA ASN A 196 24.87 -15.91 27.50
C ASN A 196 26.30 -15.59 26.99
N GLY A 197 26.67 -16.17 25.84
CA GLY A 197 27.96 -15.93 25.18
C GLY A 197 27.93 -14.70 24.28
N THR A 198 29.12 -14.15 24.04
CA THR A 198 29.36 -12.98 23.18
C THR A 198 29.20 -13.33 21.70
N LEU A 199 29.12 -12.30 20.84
CA LEU A 199 29.16 -12.49 19.39
C LEU A 199 30.41 -13.25 18.94
N THR A 200 31.57 -12.99 19.54
CA THR A 200 32.83 -13.69 19.23
C THR A 200 32.78 -15.17 19.60
N GLU A 201 32.14 -15.53 20.72
CA GLU A 201 32.06 -16.92 21.18
C GLU A 201 31.07 -17.74 20.38
N ASN A 202 29.90 -17.18 20.08
CA ASN A 202 28.79 -17.92 19.48
C ASN A 202 28.59 -17.67 17.99
N GLY A 203 29.22 -16.63 17.43
CA GLY A 203 28.94 -16.17 16.08
C GLY A 203 27.53 -15.59 15.92
N SER A 204 27.22 -15.21 14.69
CA SER A 204 25.90 -14.81 14.23
C SER A 204 25.86 -15.02 12.73
N GLY A 205 24.68 -15.36 12.21
CA GLY A 205 24.42 -15.32 10.78
C GLY A 205 24.52 -13.91 10.23
N LYS A 206 24.73 -13.84 8.92
CA LYS A 206 25.03 -12.65 8.12
C LYS A 206 24.05 -12.46 6.97
N PHE A 207 23.91 -11.24 6.49
CA PHE A 207 23.13 -10.94 5.29
C PHE A 207 23.69 -11.62 4.03
N SER A 208 24.99 -11.92 4.01
CA SER A 208 25.64 -12.68 2.95
C SER A 208 25.25 -14.15 2.94
N ASP A 209 24.87 -14.73 4.08
CA ASP A 209 24.42 -16.13 4.17
C ASP A 209 23.12 -16.38 3.39
N LEU A 210 22.32 -15.32 3.17
CA LEU A 210 21.16 -15.33 2.28
C LEU A 210 21.56 -15.08 0.82
N SER A 211 22.50 -15.88 0.31
CA SER A 211 23.02 -15.78 -1.06
C SER A 211 21.96 -16.04 -2.13
N GLU A 212 22.24 -15.68 -3.38
CA GLU A 212 21.32 -15.94 -4.51
C GLU A 212 20.96 -17.43 -4.64
N SER A 213 21.89 -18.34 -4.38
CA SER A 213 21.63 -19.78 -4.44
C SER A 213 20.69 -20.23 -3.32
N VAL A 214 20.84 -19.68 -2.10
CA VAL A 214 19.94 -19.94 -0.98
C VAL A 214 18.54 -19.41 -1.27
N LEU A 215 18.42 -18.16 -1.75
CA LEU A 215 17.14 -17.55 -2.09
C LEU A 215 16.44 -18.30 -3.24
N ALA A 216 17.19 -18.73 -4.26
CA ALA A 216 16.69 -19.56 -5.34
C ALA A 216 16.23 -20.94 -4.83
N GLY A 217 16.95 -21.54 -3.88
CA GLY A 217 16.55 -22.78 -3.21
C GLY A 217 15.22 -22.63 -2.48
N LEU A 218 15.08 -21.61 -1.63
CA LEU A 218 13.82 -21.32 -0.92
C LEU A 218 12.66 -21.11 -1.90
N ARG A 219 12.90 -20.41 -3.02
CA ARG A 219 11.89 -20.25 -4.07
C ARG A 219 11.53 -21.58 -4.74
N SER A 220 12.52 -22.43 -5.01
CA SER A 220 12.31 -23.78 -5.58
C SER A 220 11.52 -24.67 -4.64
N ASP A 221 11.67 -24.49 -3.32
CA ASP A 221 10.91 -25.19 -2.29
C ASP A 221 9.45 -24.69 -2.16
N GLY A 222 9.08 -23.65 -2.91
CA GLY A 222 7.73 -23.09 -2.97
C GLY A 222 7.48 -21.91 -2.03
N PHE A 223 8.51 -21.38 -1.36
CA PHE A 223 8.38 -20.16 -0.58
C PHE A 223 8.31 -18.94 -1.52
N SER A 224 7.34 -18.07 -1.23
CA SER A 224 7.11 -16.84 -2.01
C SER A 224 7.65 -15.59 -1.33
N HIS A 225 7.82 -15.63 -0.01
CA HIS A 225 8.24 -14.51 0.82
C HIS A 225 9.14 -15.02 1.94
N ILE A 226 10.05 -14.16 2.41
CA ILE A 226 10.88 -14.41 3.58
C ILE A 226 10.51 -13.39 4.65
N TRP A 227 10.31 -13.86 5.87
CA TRP A 227 10.13 -13.00 7.03
C TRP A 227 11.38 -13.03 7.91
N LEU A 228 12.18 -11.97 7.80
CA LEU A 228 13.37 -11.75 8.62
C LEU A 228 12.95 -11.14 9.96
N THR A 229 12.91 -11.97 11.01
CA THR A 229 12.60 -11.51 12.37
C THR A 229 13.82 -10.91 13.06
N GLY A 230 13.61 -9.94 13.95
CA GLY A 230 14.67 -9.44 14.83
C GLY A 230 15.83 -8.75 14.11
N LEU A 231 15.54 -8.12 12.98
CA LEU A 231 16.50 -7.48 12.07
C LEU A 231 16.90 -6.06 12.53
N LEU A 232 15.93 -5.33 13.10
CA LEU A 232 16.12 -3.97 13.60
C LEU A 232 17.20 -3.95 14.68
N GLN A 233 17.85 -2.80 14.85
CA GLN A 233 18.90 -2.67 15.83
C GLN A 233 18.38 -2.92 17.25
N GLN A 234 18.79 -4.05 17.83
CA GLN A 234 18.58 -4.37 19.23
C GLN A 234 19.62 -3.72 20.15
N ALA A 235 19.25 -3.56 21.43
CA ALA A 235 20.21 -3.27 22.49
C ALA A 235 21.19 -4.44 22.67
N THR A 236 22.49 -4.17 22.74
CA THR A 236 23.55 -5.21 22.78
C THR A 236 24.78 -4.78 23.58
N SER A 237 25.52 -5.76 24.12
CA SER A 237 26.84 -5.51 24.75
C SER A 237 27.99 -5.42 23.74
N THR A 238 27.75 -5.75 22.46
CA THR A 238 28.78 -5.66 21.42
C THR A 238 29.12 -4.20 21.15
N ASP A 239 30.40 -3.84 21.32
CA ASP A 239 30.86 -2.48 21.10
C ASP A 239 31.16 -2.22 19.61
N TYR A 240 30.37 -1.35 18.99
CA TYR A 240 30.57 -0.85 17.63
C TYR A 240 30.89 0.65 17.63
N SER A 241 31.58 1.16 18.66
CA SER A 241 31.98 2.57 18.78
C SER A 241 32.73 3.10 17.55
N GLN A 242 33.46 2.24 16.83
CA GLN A 242 34.16 2.60 15.59
C GLN A 242 33.22 3.07 14.46
N VAL A 243 31.94 2.70 14.53
CA VAL A 243 30.89 3.13 13.59
C VAL A 243 29.79 3.95 14.28
N GLY A 244 30.11 4.51 15.45
CA GLY A 244 29.20 5.39 16.20
C GLY A 244 28.11 4.66 17.01
N GLN A 245 28.29 3.37 17.30
CA GLN A 245 27.30 2.55 18.01
C GLN A 245 27.95 1.83 19.20
N ALA A 246 28.19 2.56 20.29
CA ALA A 246 28.75 1.98 21.50
C ALA A 246 27.83 0.89 22.09
N ALA A 247 28.42 0.01 22.89
CA ALA A 247 27.67 -0.99 23.66
C ALA A 247 26.65 -0.30 24.59
N ASP A 248 25.49 -0.94 24.75
CA ASP A 248 24.42 -0.45 25.60
C ASP A 248 24.68 -0.73 27.09
N ASP A 249 23.97 0.02 27.93
CA ASP A 249 23.98 -0.19 29.39
C ASP A 249 23.56 -1.64 29.72
N PRO A 250 24.38 -2.40 30.48
CA PRO A 250 24.06 -3.76 30.90
C PRO A 250 22.66 -3.93 31.53
N ASP A 251 22.13 -2.91 32.21
CA ASP A 251 20.82 -2.96 32.86
C ASP A 251 19.65 -3.00 31.85
N LEU A 252 19.89 -2.60 30.59
CA LEU A 252 18.90 -2.64 29.51
C LEU A 252 18.95 -3.97 28.73
N LEU A 253 20.00 -4.77 28.92
CA LEU A 253 20.24 -5.96 28.13
C LEU A 253 19.36 -7.13 28.55
N LYS A 254 18.79 -7.81 27.55
CA LYS A 254 18.11 -9.09 27.70
C LYS A 254 18.99 -10.20 27.10
N GLY A 255 20.07 -10.50 27.80
CA GLY A 255 21.20 -11.33 27.34
C GLY A 255 22.28 -10.49 26.64
N ILE A 256 23.55 -10.90 26.72
CA ILE A 256 24.67 -10.04 26.29
C ILE A 256 24.72 -9.79 24.77
N ALA A 257 24.28 -10.75 23.95
CA ALA A 257 24.12 -10.55 22.51
C ALA A 257 22.86 -9.72 22.15
N GLY A 258 22.08 -9.27 23.13
CA GLY A 258 20.82 -8.56 22.94
C GLY A 258 19.67 -9.49 22.57
N SER A 259 18.46 -9.14 23.01
CA SER A 259 17.25 -9.82 22.52
C SER A 259 16.89 -9.24 21.14
N PRO A 260 16.55 -10.07 20.13
CA PRO A 260 16.09 -9.57 18.83
C PRO A 260 14.79 -8.75 18.90
N TYR A 261 14.13 -8.69 20.07
CA TYR A 261 12.92 -7.90 20.33
C TYR A 261 13.16 -6.70 21.26
N ALA A 262 14.38 -6.51 21.77
CA ALA A 262 14.74 -5.33 22.56
C ALA A 262 15.24 -4.22 21.63
N ILE A 263 14.34 -3.68 20.82
CA ILE A 263 14.67 -2.69 19.78
C ILE A 263 15.13 -1.37 20.43
N ARG A 264 16.28 -0.88 19.99
CA ARG A 264 16.86 0.40 20.38
C ARG A 264 16.68 1.46 19.30
N ASP A 265 16.81 1.08 18.03
CA ASP A 265 16.63 1.97 16.89
C ASP A 265 15.75 1.30 15.82
N TYR A 266 14.63 1.96 15.48
CA TYR A 266 13.69 1.49 14.46
C TYR A 266 14.08 1.87 13.03
N PHE A 267 15.08 2.73 12.88
CA PHE A 267 15.56 3.23 11.58
C PHE A 267 16.88 2.59 11.15
N ASP A 268 17.40 1.65 11.93
CA ASP A 268 18.64 0.93 11.65
C ASP A 268 18.47 -0.58 11.82
N VAL A 269 19.44 -1.33 11.29
CA VAL A 269 19.53 -2.79 11.40
C VAL A 269 20.66 -3.17 12.35
N SER A 270 20.58 -4.35 12.96
CA SER A 270 21.67 -4.77 13.86
C SER A 270 22.99 -4.93 13.09
N PRO A 271 24.10 -4.34 13.57
CA PRO A 271 25.42 -4.53 12.95
C PRO A 271 25.92 -5.98 13.05
N ASP A 272 25.37 -6.79 13.96
CA ASP A 272 25.71 -8.20 14.12
C ASP A 272 25.48 -9.01 12.85
N TYR A 273 24.52 -8.60 12.00
CA TYR A 273 24.11 -9.31 10.79
C TYR A 273 24.87 -8.87 9.53
N ALA A 274 25.71 -7.85 9.63
CA ALA A 274 26.55 -7.40 8.53
C ALA A 274 27.92 -8.09 8.55
N ASP A 275 28.49 -8.33 7.38
CA ASP A 275 29.90 -8.70 7.25
C ASP A 275 30.79 -7.52 7.64
N VAL A 276 30.41 -6.32 7.21
CA VAL A 276 31.05 -5.06 7.60
C VAL A 276 30.04 -4.20 8.37
N PRO A 277 30.11 -4.11 9.71
CA PRO A 277 29.19 -3.34 10.56
C PRO A 277 28.94 -1.89 10.10
N ALA A 278 29.95 -1.23 9.52
CA ALA A 278 29.84 0.12 8.95
C ALA A 278 28.88 0.20 7.75
N ASN A 279 28.75 -0.89 6.99
CA ASN A 279 27.97 -0.98 5.76
C ASN A 279 26.63 -1.69 5.95
N ARG A 280 26.22 -2.01 7.19
CA ARG A 280 25.02 -2.81 7.52
C ARG A 280 23.75 -2.43 6.75
N LEU A 281 23.47 -1.14 6.57
CA LEU A 281 22.30 -0.67 5.79
C LEU A 281 22.46 -0.91 4.29
N GLN A 282 23.68 -0.79 3.76
CA GLN A 282 23.98 -1.07 2.37
C GLN A 282 23.88 -2.58 2.09
N GLU A 283 24.44 -3.40 2.97
CA GLU A 283 24.34 -4.87 2.89
C GLU A 283 22.90 -5.35 3.01
N PHE A 284 22.12 -4.77 3.93
CA PHE A 284 20.69 -5.07 4.03
C PHE A 284 19.92 -4.67 2.77
N LYS A 285 20.18 -3.48 2.20
CA LYS A 285 19.59 -3.09 0.91
C LYS A 285 19.96 -4.05 -0.21
N ALA A 286 21.22 -4.49 -0.26
CA ALA A 286 21.68 -5.49 -1.21
C ALA A 286 21.00 -6.86 -0.99
N LEU A 287 20.69 -7.24 0.25
CA LEU A 287 19.82 -8.39 0.53
C LEU A 287 18.41 -8.20 -0.03
N THR A 288 17.77 -7.06 0.21
CA THR A 288 16.39 -6.83 -0.27
C THR A 288 16.25 -6.70 -1.79
N ALA A 289 17.35 -6.42 -2.49
CA ALA A 289 17.38 -6.28 -3.94
C ALA A 289 17.69 -7.59 -4.69
N ARG A 290 18.23 -8.60 -3.99
CA ARG A 290 18.47 -9.96 -4.51
C ARG A 290 17.16 -10.72 -4.63
#